data_AF-A0AB39V319-F1
#
_entry.id   AF-A0AB39V319-F1
#
_cell.length_a   1.000
_cell.length_b   1.000
_cell.length_c   1.000
_cell.angle_alpha   90.00
_cell.angle_beta   90.00
_cell.angle_gamma   90.00
#
_symmetry.space_group_name_H-M   'P 1'
#
loop_
_entity.id
_entity.type
_entity.pdbx_description
1 polymer ?
#
loop_
_entity_poly.entity_id
_entity_poly.type
_entity_poly.pdbx_seq_one_letter_code
_entity_poly.pdbx_strand_id
1 'polypeptide(L)'
;MKKLLLGFMFICACTTNYAYTKNINVSKSEEAYITANFRTLFGKKRICQSIGRTYINFPAIYDGKRSDLNKALLNLIKKSGNYVPQGSEPEGSDPYIGEVGYWYFNNCEVFPSGIRKIKALEHFYNHMIYFEPEG
;
A
#
# COMPACT_ATOMS: atom_id res chain seq x y z
N MET A 1 -28.81 -8.57 -0.21
CA MET A 1 -27.48 -8.92 -0.75
C MET A 1 -26.38 -8.31 0.13
N LYS A 2 -26.05 -8.97 1.24
CA LYS A 2 -25.06 -8.55 2.23
C LYS A 2 -24.21 -9.78 2.53
N LYS A 3 -22.99 -9.91 1.98
CA LYS A 3 -21.97 -10.91 2.40
C LYS A 3 -20.63 -10.87 1.64
N LEU A 4 -20.39 -9.94 0.71
CA LEU A 4 -19.14 -9.88 -0.07
C LEU A 4 -18.10 -8.84 0.41
N LEU A 5 -18.33 -8.22 1.58
CA LEU A 5 -17.50 -7.12 2.09
C LEU A 5 -16.58 -7.49 3.27
N LEU A 6 -16.60 -8.74 3.75
CA LEU A 6 -15.74 -9.18 4.85
C LEU A 6 -14.53 -10.04 4.43
N GLY A 7 -14.42 -10.45 3.17
CA GLY A 7 -13.38 -11.37 2.71
C GLY A 7 -11.97 -10.78 2.58
N PHE A 8 -11.83 -9.44 2.54
CA PHE A 8 -10.52 -8.79 2.40
C PHE A 8 -9.95 -8.23 3.71
N MET A 9 -10.72 -8.23 4.81
CA MET A 9 -10.24 -7.75 6.12
C MET A 9 -9.68 -8.86 7.03
N PHE A 10 -9.76 -10.12 6.58
CA PHE A 10 -9.34 -11.30 7.34
C PHE A 10 -8.43 -12.23 6.52
N ILE A 11 -7.51 -11.66 5.73
CA ILE A 11 -6.30 -12.42 5.42
C ILE A 11 -5.48 -12.39 6.71
N CYS A 12 -5.59 -13.50 7.42
CA CYS A 12 -5.01 -13.81 8.71
C CYS A 12 -3.65 -13.20 8.96
N ALA A 13 -3.42 -12.88 10.24
CA ALA A 13 -2.15 -12.98 10.93
C ALA A 13 -1.57 -14.42 10.88
N CYS A 14 -1.51 -15.04 9.70
CA CYS A 14 -0.69 -16.20 9.46
C CYS A 14 0.65 -15.68 8.99
N THR A 15 1.66 -15.85 9.85
CA THR A 15 3.08 -15.76 9.57
C THR A 15 3.42 -16.59 8.33
N THR A 16 3.17 -16.01 7.17
CA THR A 16 3.73 -16.47 5.91
C THR A 16 4.98 -15.64 5.78
N ASN A 17 6.13 -16.28 5.97
CA ASN A 17 7.43 -15.75 5.58
C ASN A 17 7.40 -15.56 4.06
N TYR A 18 6.70 -14.53 3.59
CA TYR A 18 6.99 -13.96 2.30
C TYR A 18 8.42 -13.47 2.42
N ALA A 19 9.27 -13.94 1.51
CA ALA A 19 10.64 -13.46 1.40
C ALA A 19 10.54 -11.94 1.19
N TYR A 20 10.67 -11.20 2.29
CA TYR A 20 10.86 -9.77 2.26
C TYR A 20 12.03 -9.51 1.30
N THR A 21 11.97 -8.45 0.50
CA THR A 21 13.20 -7.90 -0.07
C THR A 21 14.21 -7.83 1.08
N LYS A 22 15.43 -8.33 0.87
CA LYS A 22 16.33 -8.92 1.89
C LYS A 22 16.65 -8.05 3.13
N ASN A 23 16.08 -6.85 3.27
CA ASN A 23 16.35 -5.84 4.27
C ASN A 23 15.12 -5.08 4.84
N ILE A 24 13.86 -5.47 4.57
CA ILE A 24 12.66 -4.72 4.99
C ILE A 24 11.78 -5.49 5.99
N ASN A 25 12.37 -6.32 6.85
CA ASN A 25 11.60 -7.05 7.85
C ASN A 25 10.91 -6.11 8.85
N VAL A 26 9.65 -6.41 9.20
CA VAL A 26 8.90 -5.73 10.27
C VAL A 26 8.95 -6.61 11.52
N SER A 27 9.48 -6.09 12.62
CA SER A 27 9.46 -6.76 13.92
C SER A 27 8.07 -6.73 14.55
N LYS A 28 7.81 -7.60 15.53
CA LYS A 28 6.51 -7.64 16.24
C LYS A 28 6.16 -6.30 16.91
N SER A 29 7.14 -5.59 17.46
CA SER A 29 6.93 -4.28 18.06
C SER A 29 6.59 -3.21 17.01
N GLU A 30 7.23 -3.27 15.84
CA GLU A 30 6.90 -2.37 14.72
C GLU A 30 5.51 -2.68 14.15
N GLU A 31 5.14 -3.95 14.02
CA GLU A 31 3.79 -4.37 13.59
C GLU A 31 2.71 -3.85 14.56
N ALA A 32 2.94 -4.01 15.86
CA ALA A 32 2.04 -3.50 16.89
C ALA A 32 1.94 -1.96 16.82
N TYR A 33 3.06 -1.27 16.63
CA TYR A 33 3.08 0.19 16.47
C TYR A 33 2.31 0.63 15.22
N ILE A 34 2.56 0.01 14.07
CA ILE A 34 1.86 0.31 12.81
C ILE A 34 0.36 0.13 13.02
N THR A 35 -0.05 -1.01 13.57
CA THR A 35 -1.46 -1.34 13.82
C THR A 35 -2.13 -0.32 14.74
N ALA A 36 -1.46 0.08 15.83
CA ALA A 36 -2.00 1.07 16.76
C ALA A 36 -2.11 2.48 16.16
N ASN A 37 -1.24 2.82 15.20
CA ASN A 37 -1.15 4.17 14.63
C ASN A 37 -1.67 4.27 13.19
N PHE A 38 -2.45 3.28 12.72
CA PHE A 38 -2.81 3.14 11.30
C PHE A 38 -3.49 4.38 10.70
N ARG A 39 -4.34 5.06 11.46
CA ARG A 39 -5.02 6.29 11.04
C ARG A 39 -4.08 7.48 10.94
N THR A 40 -3.06 7.53 11.79
CA THR A 40 -2.03 8.56 11.78
C THR A 40 -1.06 8.32 10.62
N LEU A 41 -0.72 7.05 10.37
CA LEU A 41 0.22 6.66 9.31
C LEU A 41 -0.40 6.86 7.91
N PHE A 42 -1.57 6.29 7.64
CA PHE A 42 -2.15 6.23 6.28
C PHE A 42 -3.38 7.15 6.10
N GLY A 43 -3.62 8.05 7.05
CA GLY A 43 -4.80 8.91 7.07
C GLY A 43 -6.11 8.20 7.42
N LYS A 44 -7.23 8.93 7.38
CA LYS A 44 -8.56 8.43 7.80
C LYS A 44 -9.26 7.54 6.76
N LYS A 45 -8.88 7.63 5.48
CA LYS A 45 -9.50 6.86 4.39
C LYS A 45 -9.12 5.38 4.50
N ARG A 46 -10.11 4.50 4.58
CA ARG A 46 -9.90 3.03 4.70
C ARG A 46 -9.11 2.43 3.53
N ILE A 47 -9.17 3.04 2.35
CA ILE A 47 -8.45 2.54 1.17
C ILE A 47 -6.97 2.88 1.26
N CYS A 48 -6.61 4.08 1.68
CA CYS A 48 -5.22 4.45 1.97
C CYS A 48 -4.60 3.50 3.00
N GLN A 49 -5.33 3.25 4.08
CA GLN A 49 -4.99 2.23 5.07
C GLN A 49 -4.79 0.83 4.45
N SER A 50 -5.70 0.38 3.58
CA SER A 50 -5.62 -0.94 2.95
C SER A 50 -4.40 -1.06 2.01
N ILE A 51 -4.13 -0.01 1.23
CA ILE A 51 -2.95 0.07 0.36
C ILE A 51 -1.68 0.01 1.22
N GLY A 52 -1.55 0.87 2.22
CA GLY A 52 -0.41 0.88 3.14
C GLY A 52 -0.15 -0.47 3.80
N ARG A 53 -1.20 -1.13 4.31
CA ARG A 53 -1.09 -2.49 4.88
C ARG A 53 -0.51 -3.49 3.90
N THR A 54 -1.02 -3.43 2.66
CA THR A 54 -0.69 -4.42 1.63
C THR A 54 0.77 -4.28 1.23
N TYR A 55 1.23 -3.06 0.94
CA TYR A 55 2.63 -2.83 0.57
C TYR A 55 3.63 -3.15 1.69
N ILE A 56 3.27 -2.90 2.96
CA ILE A 56 4.13 -3.23 4.11
C ILE A 56 4.25 -4.74 4.34
N ASN A 57 3.16 -5.48 4.14
CA ASN A 57 3.12 -6.92 4.34
C ASN A 57 3.68 -7.70 3.14
N PHE A 58 3.69 -7.09 1.95
CA PHE A 58 4.06 -7.74 0.70
C PHE A 58 5.06 -6.90 -0.10
N PRO A 59 6.33 -6.79 0.34
CA PRO A 59 7.32 -5.97 -0.35
C PRO A 59 7.68 -6.48 -1.75
N ALA A 60 7.36 -7.73 -2.09
CA ALA A 60 7.49 -8.23 -3.45
C ALA A 60 6.63 -7.46 -4.47
N ILE A 61 5.66 -6.66 -4.00
CA ILE A 61 4.90 -5.72 -4.84
C ILE A 61 5.82 -4.64 -5.43
N TYR A 62 6.81 -4.14 -4.67
CA TYR A 62 7.73 -3.09 -5.14
C TYR A 62 8.60 -3.56 -6.31
N ASP A 63 8.89 -4.86 -6.39
CA ASP A 63 9.68 -5.47 -7.47
C ASP A 63 8.82 -5.93 -8.67
N GLY A 64 7.52 -5.63 -8.70
CA GLY A 64 6.59 -6.12 -9.73
C GLY A 64 6.32 -7.64 -9.70
N LYS A 65 6.85 -8.37 -8.70
CA LYS A 65 6.72 -9.84 -8.59
C LYS A 65 5.33 -10.30 -8.13
N ARG A 66 4.45 -9.38 -7.73
CA ARG A 66 3.08 -9.63 -7.24
C ARG A 66 2.07 -8.71 -7.91
N SER A 67 2.05 -8.70 -9.25
CA SER A 67 1.15 -7.83 -10.03
C SER A 67 -0.35 -8.14 -9.85
N ASP A 68 -0.67 -9.34 -9.36
CA ASP A 68 -2.01 -9.70 -8.91
C ASP A 68 -2.51 -8.77 -7.78
N LEU A 69 -1.63 -8.36 -6.88
CA LEU A 69 -1.97 -7.51 -5.74
C LEU A 69 -2.23 -6.07 -6.16
N ASN A 70 -1.44 -5.49 -7.06
CA ASN A 70 -1.70 -4.14 -7.59
C ASN A 70 -3.02 -4.07 -8.35
N LYS A 71 -3.33 -5.10 -9.16
CA LYS A 71 -4.65 -5.21 -9.80
C LYS A 71 -5.79 -5.26 -8.78
N ALA A 72 -5.61 -6.00 -7.68
CA ALA A 72 -6.60 -6.08 -6.62
C ALA A 72 -6.78 -4.74 -5.88
N LEU A 73 -5.68 -4.02 -5.61
CA LEU A 73 -5.70 -2.68 -5.03
C LEU A 73 -6.38 -1.67 -5.96
N LEU A 74 -6.09 -1.71 -7.26
CA LEU A 74 -6.77 -0.87 -8.25
C LEU A 74 -8.28 -1.15 -8.29
N ASN A 75 -8.69 -2.42 -8.21
CA ASN A 75 -10.10 -2.78 -8.13
C ASN A 75 -10.75 -2.28 -6.83
N LEU A 76 -10.02 -2.25 -5.72
CA LEU A 76 -10.49 -1.67 -4.46
C LEU A 76 -10.71 -0.16 -4.60
N ILE A 77 -9.77 0.55 -5.23
CA ILE A 77 -9.88 1.98 -5.55
C ILE A 77 -11.09 2.24 -6.44
N LYS A 78 -11.25 1.51 -7.55
CA LYS A 78 -12.38 1.67 -8.48
C LYS A 78 -13.74 1.51 -7.79
N LYS A 79 -13.83 0.62 -6.80
CA LYS A 79 -15.04 0.39 -6.00
C LYS A 79 -15.36 1.51 -5.01
N SER A 80 -14.44 2.44 -4.74
CA SER A 80 -14.65 3.52 -3.79
C SER A 80 -15.47 4.68 -4.32
N GLY A 81 -15.72 4.72 -5.62
CA GLY A 81 -16.37 5.84 -6.30
C GLY A 81 -15.38 6.94 -6.68
N ASN A 82 -15.73 7.70 -7.72
CA ASN A 82 -14.96 8.82 -8.28
C ASN A 82 -13.53 8.48 -8.76
N TYR A 83 -13.31 7.24 -9.22
CA TYR A 83 -12.04 6.88 -9.84
C TYR A 83 -11.91 7.53 -11.22
N VAL A 84 -10.87 8.31 -11.39
CA VAL A 84 -10.39 8.82 -12.67
C VAL A 84 -9.02 8.19 -12.91
N PRO A 85 -8.75 7.61 -14.10
CA PRO A 85 -7.42 7.08 -14.44
C PRO A 85 -6.34 8.12 -14.16
N GLN A 86 -5.29 7.71 -13.44
CA GLN A 86 -4.23 8.61 -12.95
C GLN A 86 -2.90 8.44 -13.70
N GLY A 87 -2.82 7.49 -14.64
CA GLY A 87 -1.63 7.23 -15.46
C GLY A 87 -1.00 5.85 -15.22
N SER A 88 -0.14 5.43 -16.14
CA SER A 88 0.65 4.20 -16.06
C SER A 88 2.12 4.52 -15.77
N GLU A 89 2.83 3.59 -15.12
CA GLU A 89 4.30 3.67 -14.98
C GLU A 89 5.03 3.65 -16.35
N PRO A 90 6.34 3.99 -16.38
CA PRO A 90 7.18 3.80 -17.57
C PRO A 90 7.23 2.34 -18.05
N GLU A 91 7.53 2.14 -19.34
CA GLU A 91 7.53 0.82 -19.99
C GLU A 91 8.33 -0.26 -19.23
N GLY A 92 7.73 -1.45 -19.08
CA GLY A 92 8.40 -2.64 -18.54
C GLY A 92 8.02 -3.01 -17.10
N SER A 93 7.16 -2.24 -16.44
CA SER A 93 6.67 -2.54 -15.09
C SER A 93 5.23 -3.05 -15.06
N ASP A 94 4.73 -3.38 -13.86
CA ASP A 94 3.34 -3.79 -13.67
C ASP A 94 2.39 -2.65 -14.10
N PRO A 95 1.49 -2.87 -15.08
CA PRO A 95 0.64 -1.81 -15.62
C PRO A 95 -0.31 -1.20 -14.58
N TYR A 96 -0.52 -1.85 -13.43
CA TYR A 96 -1.40 -1.35 -12.38
C TYR A 96 -0.67 -0.56 -11.28
N ILE A 97 0.65 -0.66 -11.18
CA ILE A 97 1.38 -0.06 -10.05
C ILE A 97 1.37 1.48 -10.12
N GLY A 98 1.50 2.04 -11.33
CA GLY A 98 1.37 3.48 -11.55
C GLY A 98 0.01 4.01 -11.12
N GLU A 99 -1.07 3.36 -11.57
CA GLU A 99 -2.45 3.76 -11.21
C GLU A 99 -2.69 3.74 -9.69
N VAL A 100 -2.16 2.73 -8.98
CA VAL A 100 -2.29 2.64 -7.53
C VAL A 100 -1.46 3.72 -6.84
N GLY A 101 -0.21 3.92 -7.29
CA GLY A 101 0.73 4.90 -6.75
C GLY A 101 0.23 6.34 -6.91
N TYR A 102 -0.10 6.74 -8.14
CA TYR A 102 -0.62 8.08 -8.44
C TYR A 102 -1.93 8.34 -7.70
N TRP A 103 -2.84 7.37 -7.66
CA TRP A 103 -4.08 7.52 -6.90
C TRP A 103 -3.80 7.69 -5.41
N TYR A 104 -2.89 6.89 -4.84
CA TYR A 104 -2.53 7.00 -3.42
C TYR A 104 -1.98 8.39 -3.12
N PHE A 105 -1.01 8.88 -3.91
CA PHE A 105 -0.42 10.20 -3.71
C PHE A 105 -1.49 11.31 -3.74
N ASN A 106 -2.38 11.30 -4.73
CA ASN A 106 -3.40 12.34 -4.91
C ASN A 106 -4.55 12.27 -3.89
N ASN A 107 -4.75 11.13 -3.22
CA ASN A 107 -5.94 10.92 -2.38
C ASN A 107 -5.64 10.65 -0.92
N CYS A 108 -4.40 10.36 -0.56
CA CYS A 108 -4.02 9.94 0.78
C CYS A 108 -3.11 10.97 1.45
N GLU A 109 -3.05 10.94 2.78
CA GLU A 109 -2.07 11.76 3.51
C GLU A 109 -0.67 11.18 3.27
N VAL A 110 0.19 12.01 2.68
CA VAL A 110 1.59 11.69 2.41
C VAL A 110 2.42 12.34 3.52
N PHE A 111 3.22 11.54 4.23
CA PHE A 111 4.16 11.96 5.27
C PHE A 111 3.61 12.59 6.57
N PRO A 112 3.24 11.75 7.55
CA PRO A 112 3.29 12.18 8.94
C PRO A 112 4.74 12.39 9.37
N SER A 113 5.05 13.57 9.90
CA SER A 113 6.37 13.90 10.43
C SER A 113 6.78 12.90 11.53
N GLY A 114 8.00 12.34 11.45
CA GLY A 114 8.58 11.49 12.51
C GLY A 114 8.61 9.97 12.27
N ILE A 115 8.16 9.47 11.11
CA ILE A 115 8.04 8.02 10.83
C ILE A 115 9.38 7.30 10.47
N ARG A 116 10.47 8.04 10.27
CA ARG A 116 11.78 7.54 9.77
C ARG A 116 12.45 6.41 10.58
N LYS A 117 11.83 5.89 11.65
CA LYS A 117 12.37 4.82 12.49
C LYS A 117 11.99 3.41 12.04
N ILE A 118 10.92 3.22 11.26
CA ILE A 118 10.49 1.89 10.79
C ILE A 118 10.79 1.76 9.30
N LYS A 119 11.72 0.85 8.95
CA LYS A 119 12.22 0.69 7.58
C LYS A 119 11.13 0.37 6.56
N ALA A 120 10.12 -0.41 6.94
CA ALA A 120 9.00 -0.73 6.05
C ALA A 120 8.12 0.48 5.74
N LEU A 121 7.93 1.37 6.71
CA LEU A 121 7.21 2.63 6.48
C LEU A 121 8.04 3.57 5.62
N GLU A 122 9.33 3.74 5.94
CA GLU A 122 10.26 4.54 5.12
C GLU A 122 10.26 4.07 3.67
N HIS A 123 10.38 2.76 3.44
CA HIS A 123 10.36 2.21 2.10
C HIS A 123 9.01 2.41 1.40
N PHE A 124 7.89 2.19 2.10
CA PHE A 124 6.56 2.45 1.58
C PHE A 124 6.40 3.91 1.12
N TYR A 125 6.75 4.88 1.96
CA TYR A 125 6.58 6.28 1.62
C TYR A 125 7.55 6.75 0.54
N ASN A 126 8.79 6.26 0.52
CA ASN A 126 9.71 6.53 -0.58
C ASN A 126 9.18 5.97 -1.91
N HIS A 127 8.57 4.79 -1.89
CA HIS A 127 7.90 4.23 -3.06
C HIS A 127 6.68 5.08 -3.47
N MET A 128 5.89 5.60 -2.53
CA MET A 128 4.75 6.46 -2.87
C MET A 128 5.17 7.84 -3.37
N ILE A 129 6.28 8.42 -2.89
CA ILE A 129 6.85 9.67 -3.42
C ILE A 129 7.27 9.53 -4.89
N TYR A 130 7.70 8.35 -5.32
CA TYR A 130 8.06 8.14 -6.74
C TYR A 130 6.91 8.49 -7.71
N PHE A 131 5.66 8.40 -7.23
CA PHE A 131 4.46 8.75 -7.99
C PHE A 131 3.96 10.18 -7.73
N GLU A 132 4.77 11.03 -7.09
CA GLU A 132 4.50 12.46 -7.04
C GLU A 132 4.39 12.98 -8.48
N PRO A 133 3.25 13.55 -8.89
CA PRO A 133 3.13 14.12 -10.22
C PRO A 133 4.14 15.27 -10.34
N GLU A 134 4.97 15.25 -11.38
CA GLU A 134 5.80 16.40 -11.76
C GLU A 134 4.85 17.59 -12.01
N GLY A 135 4.98 18.62 -11.18
CA GLY A 135 4.18 19.84 -11.27
C GLY A 135 4.52 20.70 -12.48
#